data_AF-A0A2V8LX15-F1
#
_entry.id   AF-A0A2V8LX15-F1
#
_cell.length_a   1.000
_cell.length_b   1.000
_cell.length_c   1.000
_cell.angle_alpha   90.00
_cell.angle_beta   90.00
_cell.angle_gamma   90.00
#
_symmetry.space_group_name_H-M   'P 1'
#
loop_
_entity.id
_entity.type
_entity.pdbx_description
1 polymer ?
#
loop_
_entity_poly.entity_id
_entity_poly.type
_entity_poly.pdbx_seq_one_letter_code
_entity_poly.pdbx_strand_id
1 'polypeptide(L)'
;MIRDYAKRGEDLPWQRVYGFLDESHIRFNHAPHIRAKVDCATCHGDVASMTVAERVVNHTMGFCIECHKTKQASNDCLVCHF
;
A
#
# COMPACT_ATOMS: atom_id res chain seq x y z
N MET A 1 11.38 -2.16 -25.63
CA MET A 1 12.19 -1.48 -24.59
C MET A 1 11.48 -0.20 -24.14
N ILE A 2 11.77 0.38 -22.96
CA ILE A 2 11.08 1.58 -22.40
C ILE A 2 10.94 2.72 -23.41
N ARG A 3 11.97 2.93 -24.25
CA ARG A 3 11.99 3.94 -25.32
C ARG A 3 10.87 3.77 -26.35
N ASP A 4 10.43 2.54 -26.60
CA ASP A 4 9.38 2.27 -27.61
C ASP A 4 7.99 2.65 -27.08
N TYR A 5 7.72 2.38 -25.80
CA TYR A 5 6.49 2.85 -25.13
C TYR A 5 6.41 4.38 -25.14
N ALA A 6 7.53 5.06 -24.81
CA ALA A 6 7.60 6.52 -24.84
C ALA A 6 7.33 7.10 -26.25
N LYS A 7 7.87 6.48 -27.31
CA LYS A 7 7.61 6.90 -28.71
C LYS A 7 6.15 6.75 -29.13
N ARG A 8 5.46 5.72 -28.62
CA ARG A 8 4.04 5.48 -28.91
C ARG A 8 3.08 6.26 -28.00
N GLY A 9 3.59 6.94 -26.97
CA GLY A 9 2.76 7.61 -25.97
C GLY A 9 1.95 6.63 -25.11
N GLU A 10 2.45 5.40 -24.96
CA GLU A 10 1.81 4.35 -24.18
C GLU A 10 2.43 4.27 -22.78
N ASP A 11 1.58 4.05 -21.77
CA ASP A 11 2.04 3.76 -20.42
C ASP A 11 2.76 2.41 -20.36
N LEU A 12 3.74 2.34 -19.46
CA LEU A 12 4.38 1.07 -19.16
C LEU A 12 3.39 0.16 -18.43
N PRO A 13 3.33 -1.14 -18.77
CA PRO A 13 2.42 -2.11 -18.15
C PRO A 13 2.94 -2.52 -16.76
N TRP A 14 2.92 -1.58 -15.82
CA TRP A 14 3.38 -1.79 -14.44
C TRP A 14 2.60 -2.91 -13.76
N GLN A 15 3.33 -3.85 -13.16
CA GLN A 15 2.76 -4.85 -12.28
C GLN A 15 2.70 -4.29 -10.87
N ARG A 16 1.49 -4.14 -10.33
CA ARG A 16 1.26 -3.62 -8.98
C ARG A 16 1.61 -4.69 -7.95
N VAL A 17 2.51 -4.37 -7.01
CA VAL A 17 2.97 -5.29 -5.95
C VAL A 17 2.02 -5.31 -4.75
N TYR A 18 1.56 -4.12 -4.32
CA TYR A 18 0.60 -3.97 -3.23
C TYR A 18 -0.75 -3.51 -3.77
N GLY A 19 -1.79 -4.25 -3.42
CA GLY A 19 -3.17 -3.94 -3.74
C GLY A 19 -4.10 -4.86 -2.98
N PHE A 20 -5.35 -4.45 -2.88
CA PHE A 20 -6.45 -5.29 -2.43
C PHE A 20 -7.36 -5.54 -3.61
N LEU A 21 -7.92 -6.75 -3.67
CA LEU A 21 -8.90 -7.10 -4.68
C LEU A 21 -10.21 -6.35 -4.39
N ASP A 22 -11.00 -6.06 -5.43
CA ASP A 22 -12.25 -5.32 -5.26
C ASP A 22 -13.26 -6.06 -4.37
N GLU A 23 -13.24 -7.38 -4.40
CA GLU A 23 -14.05 -8.27 -3.55
C GLU A 23 -13.63 -8.22 -2.08
N SER A 24 -12.50 -7.59 -1.75
CA SER A 24 -12.08 -7.39 -0.36
C SER A 24 -12.90 -6.33 0.36
N HIS A 25 -13.73 -5.55 -0.37
CA HIS A 25 -14.58 -4.48 0.17
C HIS A 25 -13.84 -3.48 1.07
N ILE A 26 -12.55 -3.26 0.82
CA ILE A 26 -11.73 -2.28 1.52
C ILE A 26 -11.18 -1.24 0.57
N ARG A 27 -10.99 -0.05 1.09
CA ARG A 27 -10.32 1.07 0.42
C ARG A 27 -9.23 1.61 1.34
N PHE A 28 -8.01 1.65 0.83
CA PHE A 28 -6.86 2.17 1.57
C PHE A 28 -6.57 3.62 1.14
N ASN A 29 -6.39 4.51 2.12
CA ASN A 29 -6.02 5.91 1.89
C ASN A 29 -4.67 6.24 2.57
N HIS A 30 -3.68 6.64 1.78
CA HIS A 30 -2.35 7.00 2.29
C HIS A 30 -2.35 8.27 3.16
N ALA A 31 -3.19 9.25 2.84
CA ALA A 31 -3.15 10.59 3.45
C ALA A 31 -3.22 10.59 5.00
N PRO A 32 -4.15 9.89 5.68
CA PRO A 32 -4.17 9.84 7.14
C PRO A 32 -2.89 9.23 7.74
N HIS A 33 -2.35 8.18 7.13
CA HIS A 33 -1.16 7.48 7.60
C HIS A 33 0.10 8.36 7.49
N ILE A 34 0.25 9.07 6.37
CA ILE A 34 1.35 10.03 6.16
C ILE A 34 1.24 11.18 7.16
N ARG A 35 0.04 11.73 7.39
CA ARG A 35 -0.17 12.81 8.39
C ARG A 35 0.16 12.36 9.80
N ALA A 36 -0.09 11.10 10.13
CA ALA A 36 0.29 10.48 11.39
C ALA A 36 1.80 10.14 11.48
N LYS A 37 2.59 10.47 10.45
CA LYS A 37 4.04 10.23 10.36
C LYS A 37 4.39 8.74 10.52
N VAL A 38 3.55 7.85 10.01
CA VAL A 38 3.89 6.43 9.90
C VAL A 38 4.96 6.28 8.83
N ASP A 39 6.08 5.64 9.19
CA ASP A 39 7.16 5.37 8.25
C ASP A 39 6.68 4.43 7.13
N CYS A 40 7.01 4.77 5.88
CA CYS A 40 6.77 3.96 4.69
C CYS A 40 7.24 2.50 4.89
N ALA A 41 8.38 2.32 5.56
CA ALA A 41 8.97 1.01 5.79
C ALA A 41 8.12 0.10 6.69
N THR A 42 7.22 0.68 7.48
CA THR A 42 6.26 -0.09 8.29
C THR A 42 5.34 -0.96 7.42
N CYS A 43 4.96 -0.46 6.24
CA CYS A 43 4.03 -1.13 5.32
C CYS A 43 4.73 -1.70 4.08
N HIS A 44 5.83 -1.09 3.63
CA HIS A 44 6.50 -1.49 2.39
C HIS A 44 7.86 -2.16 2.61
N GLY A 45 8.35 -2.23 3.85
CA GLY A 45 9.73 -2.63 4.15
C GLY A 45 10.76 -1.61 3.66
N ASP A 46 12.03 -1.99 3.68
CA ASP A 46 13.12 -1.12 3.22
C ASP A 46 13.17 -1.02 1.69
N VAL A 47 12.23 -0.29 1.11
CA VAL A 47 12.14 -0.07 -0.34
C VAL A 47 13.42 0.59 -0.89
N ALA A 48 14.16 1.34 -0.08
CA ALA A 48 15.38 2.00 -0.53
C ALA A 48 16.51 1.01 -0.87
N SER A 49 16.53 -0.17 -0.24
CA SER A 49 17.49 -1.23 -0.56
C SER A 49 16.97 -2.27 -1.56
N MET A 50 15.68 -2.20 -1.94
CA MET A 50 15.09 -3.13 -2.90
C MET A 50 15.54 -2.85 -4.34
N THR A 51 16.09 -3.88 -5.01
CA THR A 51 16.39 -3.81 -6.45
C THR A 51 15.13 -3.92 -7.31
N VAL A 52 14.14 -4.69 -6.83
CA VAL A 52 12.81 -4.84 -7.42
C VAL A 52 11.80 -4.72 -6.29
N ALA A 53 10.66 -4.06 -6.53
CA ALA A 53 9.62 -3.93 -5.52
C ALA A 53 9.05 -5.31 -5.16
N GLU A 54 9.03 -5.63 -3.87
CA GLU A 54 8.57 -6.92 -3.35
C GLU A 54 7.55 -6.76 -2.24
N ARG A 55 6.65 -7.74 -2.13
CA ARG A 55 5.67 -7.80 -1.04
C ARG A 55 6.31 -8.47 0.17
N VAL A 56 7.00 -7.68 0.98
CA VAL A 56 7.66 -8.15 2.21
C VAL A 56 6.77 -8.06 3.45
N VAL A 57 5.73 -7.21 3.43
CA VAL A 57 4.73 -7.11 4.50
C VAL A 57 3.40 -7.68 4.04
N ASN A 58 2.81 -8.54 4.85
CA ASN A 58 1.49 -9.09 4.57
C ASN A 58 0.39 -8.20 5.16
N HIS A 59 -0.17 -7.33 4.31
CA HIS A 59 -1.34 -6.52 4.64
C HIS A 59 -2.60 -7.40 4.75
N THR A 60 -2.86 -7.89 5.96
CA THR A 60 -4.11 -8.55 6.35
C THR A 60 -4.92 -7.60 7.23
N MET A 61 -6.22 -7.88 7.40
CA MET A 61 -7.04 -7.13 8.37
C MET A 61 -6.42 -7.13 9.78
N GLY A 62 -5.82 -8.27 10.19
CA GLY A 62 -5.14 -8.40 11.48
C GLY A 62 -3.94 -7.46 11.61
N PHE A 63 -3.13 -7.32 10.55
CA PHE A 63 -2.02 -6.36 10.52
C PHE A 63 -2.52 -4.92 10.73
N CYS A 64 -3.57 -4.53 10.01
CA CYS A 64 -4.14 -3.18 10.10
C CYS A 64 -4.67 -2.89 11.52
N ILE A 65 -5.50 -3.80 12.05
CA ILE A 65 -6.12 -3.65 13.38
C ILE A 65 -5.05 -3.60 14.48
N GLU A 66 -4.03 -4.44 14.42
CA GLU A 66 -2.98 -4.47 15.45
C GLU A 66 -2.16 -3.18 15.45
N CYS A 67 -1.82 -2.68 14.26
CA CYS A 67 -1.14 -1.39 14.11
C CYS A 67 -2.00 -0.25 14.66
N HIS A 68 -3.29 -0.21 14.30
CA HIS A 68 -4.21 0.80 14.79
C HIS A 68 -4.40 0.74 16.30
N LYS A 69 -4.54 -0.45 16.90
CA LYS A 69 -4.56 -0.62 18.37
C LYS A 69 -3.31 -0.06 19.03
N THR A 70 -2.13 -0.43 18.51
CA THR A 70 -0.83 0.03 19.04
C THR A 70 -0.68 1.55 18.95
N LYS A 71 -1.20 2.16 17.88
CA LYS A 71 -1.15 3.60 17.64
C LYS A 71 -2.36 4.37 18.18
N GLN A 72 -3.29 3.67 18.86
CA GLN A 72 -4.55 4.24 19.36
C GLN A 72 -5.37 4.96 18.27
N ALA A 73 -5.31 4.45 17.04
CA ALA A 73 -6.13 4.91 15.92
C ALA A 73 -7.50 4.21 15.92
N SER A 74 -8.46 4.79 15.18
CA SER A 74 -9.80 4.21 15.07
C SER A 74 -9.75 2.81 14.45
N ASN A 75 -10.46 1.88 15.08
CA ASN A 75 -10.70 0.51 14.61
C ASN A 75 -12.14 0.30 14.15
N ASP A 76 -12.88 1.39 13.91
CA ASP A 76 -14.23 1.31 13.39
C ASP A 76 -14.23 0.70 11.97
N CYS A 77 -15.25 -0.11 11.68
CA CYS A 77 -15.37 -0.82 10.41
C CYS A 77 -15.30 0.13 9.20
N LEU A 78 -15.92 1.31 9.30
CA LEU A 78 -16.04 2.27 8.21
C LEU A 78 -14.73 3.02 7.92
N VAL A 79 -13.71 2.87 8.76
CA VAL A 79 -12.37 3.41 8.48
C VAL A 79 -11.72 2.72 7.28
N CYS A 80 -12.03 1.44 7.08
CA CYS A 80 -11.46 0.61 6.01
C CYS A 80 -12.49 0.23 4.94
N HIS A 81 -13.76 0.09 5.31
CA HIS A 81 -14.84 -0.42 4.47
C HIS A 81 -15.81 0.70 4.06
N PHE A 82 -15.44 1.49 3.05
CA PHE A 82 -16.25 2.62 2.54
C PHE A 82 -16.22 2.70 1.00
#